data_AF-A0A7S3X5U4-F1
#
_entry.id   AF-A0A7S3X5U4-F1
#
_cell.length_a   1.000
_cell.length_b   1.000
_cell.length_c   1.000
_cell.angle_alpha   90.00
_cell.angle_beta   90.00
_cell.angle_gamma   90.00
#
_symmetry.space_group_name_H-M   'P 1'
#
loop_
_entity.id
_entity.type
_entity.pdbx_description
1 polymer ?
#
loop_
_entity_poly.entity_id
_entity_poly.type
_entity_poly.pdbx_seq_one_letter_code
_entity_poly.pdbx_strand_id
1 'polypeptide(L)'
;AAFVGASWVLFEMALDHRLPSMLNVISWIDHGTLGLLFGMMVIISLLSKTGAFEWCAVRVVEASGASLWKLYVMLMLFDCFLSAFLDNVTTMLLLAPVVISLCEAIDVSPQPMLISLALFGNIGGTATMIGDTPNIIIGNALSAEIGFFDFLRVLSPCVILIIPACLMFARFYFGEAYFSTPIKADIPKMKLMYPI
;
A
#
# COMPACT_ATOMS: atom_id res chain seq x y z
N ALA A 1 -4.63 -15.66 9.47
CA ALA A 1 -6.11 -15.59 9.48
C ALA A 1 -6.73 -16.53 8.45
N ALA A 2 -6.46 -16.38 7.15
CA ALA A 2 -7.07 -17.19 6.08
C ALA A 2 -6.93 -18.71 6.27
N PHE A 3 -5.73 -19.23 6.54
CA PHE A 3 -5.52 -20.66 6.79
C PHE A 3 -6.30 -21.21 7.99
N VAL A 4 -6.42 -20.42 9.05
CA VAL A 4 -7.17 -20.80 10.26
C VAL A 4 -8.66 -20.86 9.93
N GLY A 5 -9.19 -19.87 9.22
CA GLY A 5 -10.58 -19.86 8.77
C GLY A 5 -10.91 -21.02 7.82
N ALA A 6 -10.06 -21.27 6.82
CA ALA A 6 -10.24 -22.40 5.90
C ALA A 6 -10.18 -23.75 6.63
N SER A 7 -9.22 -23.91 7.55
CA SER A 7 -9.11 -25.13 8.37
C SER A 7 -10.34 -25.32 9.26
N TRP A 8 -10.89 -24.24 9.80
CA TRP A 8 -12.10 -24.26 10.61
C TRP A 8 -13.34 -24.70 9.81
N VAL A 9 -13.54 -24.14 8.61
CA VAL A 9 -14.65 -24.53 7.73
C VAL A 9 -14.55 -26.02 7.35
N LEU A 10 -13.36 -26.49 6.99
CA LEU A 10 -13.15 -27.92 6.67
C LEU A 10 -13.39 -28.82 7.89
N PHE A 11 -13.02 -28.35 9.08
CA PHE A 11 -13.28 -29.06 10.33
C PHE A 11 -14.79 -29.18 10.62
N GLU A 12 -15.56 -28.09 10.48
CA GLU A 12 -17.03 -28.14 10.62
C GLU A 12 -17.68 -29.07 9.60
N MET A 13 -17.26 -29.00 8.33
CA MET A 13 -17.76 -29.91 7.28
C MET A 13 -17.39 -31.37 7.55
N ALA A 14 -16.26 -31.63 8.22
CA ALA A 14 -15.87 -32.97 8.65
C ALA A 14 -16.75 -33.50 9.77
N LEU A 15 -17.11 -32.65 10.74
CA LEU A 15 -18.04 -33.01 11.82
C LEU A 15 -19.44 -33.32 11.27
N ASP A 16 -19.88 -32.60 10.25
CA ASP A 16 -21.18 -32.81 9.59
C ASP A 16 -21.18 -33.97 8.57
N HIS A 17 -20.06 -34.70 8.43
CA HIS A 17 -19.88 -35.75 7.41
C HIS A 17 -20.12 -35.28 5.96
N ARG A 18 -19.89 -33.98 5.67
CA ARG A 18 -20.09 -33.34 4.36
C ARG A 18 -18.78 -32.94 3.69
N LEU A 19 -17.70 -33.66 3.96
CA LEU A 19 -16.38 -33.37 3.39
C LEU A 19 -16.46 -33.38 1.84
N PRO A 20 -16.12 -32.27 1.18
CA PRO A 20 -16.08 -32.22 -0.27
C PRO A 20 -14.98 -33.14 -0.81
N SER A 21 -15.18 -33.68 -2.00
CA SER A 21 -14.12 -34.39 -2.72
C SER A 21 -12.96 -33.44 -3.03
N MET A 22 -11.75 -33.98 -3.20
CA MET A 22 -10.58 -33.17 -3.59
C MET A 22 -10.83 -32.38 -4.88
N LEU A 23 -11.56 -32.97 -5.83
CA LEU A 23 -11.93 -32.31 -7.09
C LEU A 23 -12.81 -31.08 -6.84
N ASN A 24 -13.77 -31.18 -5.92
CA ASN A 24 -14.63 -30.06 -5.55
C ASN A 24 -13.83 -28.95 -4.86
N VAL A 25 -12.90 -29.29 -3.98
CA VAL A 25 -12.03 -28.29 -3.33
C VAL A 25 -11.17 -27.55 -4.35
N ILE A 26 -10.61 -28.26 -5.32
CA ILE A 26 -9.84 -27.64 -6.41
C ILE A 26 -10.73 -26.70 -7.23
N SER A 27 -12.00 -27.06 -7.45
CA SER A 27 -12.94 -26.20 -8.18
C SER A 27 -13.29 -24.89 -7.47
N TRP A 28 -13.02 -24.78 -6.16
CA TRP A 28 -13.21 -23.52 -5.42
C TRP A 28 -12.08 -22.52 -5.63
N ILE A 29 -10.97 -22.94 -6.27
CA ILE A 29 -9.86 -22.05 -6.56
C ILE A 29 -10.29 -21.08 -7.67
N ASP A 30 -10.22 -19.79 -7.35
CA ASP A 30 -10.45 -18.74 -8.33
C ASP A 30 -9.21 -18.53 -9.22
N HIS A 31 -9.22 -19.15 -10.39
CA HIS A 31 -8.15 -19.04 -11.38
C HIS A 31 -7.98 -17.61 -11.92
N GLY A 32 -9.05 -16.81 -11.98
CA GLY A 32 -9.02 -15.44 -12.48
C GLY A 32 -8.27 -14.52 -11.51
N THR A 33 -8.60 -14.59 -10.22
CA THR A 33 -7.88 -13.88 -9.16
C THR A 33 -6.41 -14.27 -9.11
N LEU A 34 -6.08 -15.57 -9.18
CA LEU A 34 -4.68 -16.02 -9.18
C LEU A 34 -3.91 -15.53 -10.41
N GLY A 35 -4.53 -15.58 -11.59
CA GLY A 35 -3.93 -15.08 -12.83
C GLY A 35 -3.66 -13.57 -12.77
N LEU A 36 -4.61 -12.79 -12.26
CA LEU A 36 -4.46 -11.34 -12.10
C LEU A 36 -3.35 -11.00 -11.09
N LEU A 37 -3.36 -11.63 -9.91
CA LEU A 37 -2.32 -11.44 -8.89
C LEU A 37 -0.95 -11.81 -9.42
N PHE A 38 -0.82 -12.94 -10.12
CA PHE A 38 0.45 -13.36 -10.72
C PHE A 38 0.95 -12.35 -11.75
N GLY A 39 0.09 -11.92 -12.68
CA GLY A 39 0.46 -10.93 -13.70
C GLY A 39 0.89 -9.59 -13.10
N MET A 40 0.15 -9.12 -12.10
CA MET A 40 0.49 -7.92 -11.36
C MET A 40 1.85 -8.06 -10.66
N MET A 41 2.08 -9.12 -9.89
CA MET A 41 3.34 -9.36 -9.18
C MET A 41 4.55 -9.42 -10.12
N VAL A 42 4.40 -10.01 -11.31
CA VAL A 42 5.45 -10.01 -12.34
C VAL A 42 5.77 -8.58 -12.82
N ILE A 43 4.75 -7.79 -13.16
CA ILE A 43 4.94 -6.41 -13.60
C ILE A 43 5.63 -5.60 -12.51
N ILE A 44 5.19 -5.74 -11.25
CA ILE A 44 5.77 -4.98 -10.14
C ILE A 44 7.20 -5.41 -9.86
N SER A 45 7.51 -6.71 -9.88
CA SER A 45 8.87 -7.22 -9.70
C SER A 45 9.84 -6.74 -10.79
N LEU A 46 9.36 -6.52 -12.01
CA LEU A 46 10.15 -5.92 -13.08
C LEU A 46 10.32 -4.41 -12.86
N LEU A 47 9.25 -3.70 -12.52
CA LEU A 47 9.27 -2.26 -12.30
C LEU A 47 10.16 -1.89 -11.10
N SER A 48 10.13 -2.68 -10.03
CA SER A 48 10.96 -2.48 -8.83
C SER A 48 12.45 -2.60 -9.10
N LYS A 49 12.87 -3.30 -10.16
CA LYS A 49 14.29 -3.41 -10.54
C LYS A 49 14.79 -2.20 -11.33
N THR A 50 13.90 -1.34 -11.80
CA THR A 50 14.28 -0.18 -12.64
C THR A 50 14.74 1.03 -11.83
N GLY A 51 14.54 1.04 -10.51
CA GLY A 51 14.84 2.20 -9.67
C GLY A 51 13.78 3.31 -9.75
N ALA A 52 12.66 3.08 -10.44
CA ALA A 52 11.62 4.09 -10.66
C ALA A 52 10.99 4.59 -9.35
N PHE A 53 10.81 3.71 -8.36
CA PHE A 53 10.20 4.07 -7.08
C PHE A 53 11.14 4.90 -6.21
N GLU A 54 12.42 4.53 -6.17
CA GLU A 54 13.49 5.27 -5.51
C GLU A 54 13.62 6.67 -6.13
N TRP A 55 13.58 6.76 -7.47
CA TRP A 55 13.58 8.03 -8.20
C TRP A 55 12.40 8.93 -7.82
N CYS A 56 11.18 8.38 -7.78
CA CYS A 56 9.99 9.13 -7.39
C CYS A 56 10.07 9.61 -5.94
N ALA A 57 10.52 8.76 -5.02
CA ALA A 57 10.67 9.11 -3.61
C ALA A 57 11.70 10.24 -3.42
N VAL A 58 12.82 10.21 -4.13
CA VAL A 58 13.80 11.31 -4.11
C VAL A 58 13.17 12.62 -4.60
N ARG A 59 12.36 12.59 -5.67
CA ARG A 59 11.66 13.78 -6.17
C ARG A 59 10.68 14.36 -5.14
N VAL A 60 9.97 13.50 -4.42
CA VAL A 60 9.08 13.91 -3.31
C VAL A 60 9.88 14.60 -2.20
N VAL A 61 11.07 14.09 -1.88
CA VAL A 61 11.97 14.70 -0.90
C VAL A 61 12.44 16.08 -1.35
N GLU A 62 12.90 16.21 -2.59
CA GLU A 62 13.34 17.49 -3.16
C GLU A 62 12.23 18.55 -3.15
N ALA A 63 10.99 18.14 -3.48
CA ALA A 63 9.83 19.03 -3.51
C ALA A 63 9.39 19.51 -2.10
N SER A 64 9.76 18.79 -1.03
CA SER A 64 9.32 19.10 0.33
C SER A 64 9.94 20.37 0.93
N GLY A 65 11.06 20.87 0.37
CA GLY A 65 11.63 22.17 0.70
C GLY A 65 12.01 22.35 2.17
N ALA A 66 12.58 21.31 2.79
CA ALA A 66 13.08 21.28 4.17
C ALA A 66 12.02 21.36 5.30
N SER A 67 10.75 21.06 5.02
CA SER A 67 9.72 20.89 6.05
C SER A 67 9.32 19.43 6.21
N LEU A 68 9.45 18.88 7.43
CA LEU A 68 9.10 17.49 7.73
C LEU A 68 7.61 17.22 7.53
N TRP A 69 6.76 18.19 7.84
CA TRP A 69 5.33 18.08 7.58
C TRP A 69 5.01 18.01 6.09
N LYS A 70 5.62 18.87 5.26
CA LYS A 70 5.40 18.83 3.80
C LYS A 70 5.90 17.51 3.21
N LEU A 71 7.08 17.06 3.66
CA LEU A 71 7.64 15.77 3.26
C LEU A 71 6.70 14.62 3.59
N TYR A 72 6.23 14.59 4.84
CA TYR A 72 5.27 13.59 5.32
C TYR A 72 4.01 13.58 4.45
N VAL A 73 3.37 14.73 4.23
CA VAL A 73 2.14 14.81 3.43
C VAL A 73 2.38 14.34 1.99
N MET A 74 3.44 14.81 1.34
CA MET A 74 3.75 14.41 -0.04
C MET A 74 4.03 12.91 -0.17
N LEU A 75 4.75 12.34 0.79
CA LEU A 75 5.08 10.92 0.81
C LEU A 75 3.83 10.06 1.02
N MET A 76 2.94 10.45 1.94
CA MET A 76 1.68 9.74 2.19
C MET A 76 0.71 9.82 1.00
N LEU A 77 0.65 10.97 0.32
CA LEU A 77 -0.14 11.10 -0.91
C LEU A 77 0.46 10.29 -2.05
N PHE A 78 1.78 10.25 -2.16
CA PHE A 78 2.48 9.43 -3.13
C PHE A 78 2.22 7.94 -2.89
N ASP A 79 2.31 7.48 -1.65
CA ASP A 79 2.00 6.11 -1.24
C ASP A 79 0.52 5.75 -1.52
N CYS A 80 -0.43 6.62 -1.18
CA CYS A 80 -1.84 6.45 -1.54
C CYS A 80 -2.04 6.27 -3.05
N PHE A 81 -1.39 7.13 -3.85
CA PHE A 81 -1.49 7.07 -5.31
C PHE A 81 -0.86 5.79 -5.86
N LEU A 82 0.32 5.41 -5.34
CA LEU A 82 1.05 4.24 -5.79
C LEU A 82 0.31 2.95 -5.44
N SER A 83 -0.18 2.86 -4.20
CA SER A 83 -0.98 1.72 -3.74
C SER A 83 -2.35 1.64 -4.40
N ALA A 84 -2.84 2.68 -5.07
CA ALA A 84 -4.04 2.56 -5.90
C ALA A 84 -3.80 1.66 -7.13
N PHE A 85 -2.56 1.46 -7.55
CA PHE A 85 -2.22 0.61 -8.71
C PHE A 85 -1.39 -0.62 -8.35
N LEU A 86 -0.69 -0.57 -7.22
CA LEU A 86 0.10 -1.65 -6.67
C LEU A 86 -0.60 -2.22 -5.44
N ASP A 87 -0.36 -3.49 -5.11
CA ASP A 87 -0.82 -3.96 -3.81
C ASP A 87 -0.12 -3.20 -2.67
N ASN A 88 -0.88 -2.91 -1.62
CA ASN A 88 -0.44 -2.25 -0.40
C ASN A 88 0.82 -2.87 0.21
N VAL A 89 0.94 -4.21 0.23
CA VAL A 89 2.11 -4.91 0.79
C VAL A 89 3.34 -4.62 -0.04
N THR A 90 3.26 -4.71 -1.36
CA THR A 90 4.39 -4.43 -2.24
C THR A 90 4.80 -2.97 -2.18
N THR A 91 3.84 -2.04 -2.16
CA THR A 91 4.11 -0.61 -2.01
C THR A 91 4.88 -0.34 -0.71
N MET A 92 4.45 -0.95 0.38
CA MET A 92 5.13 -0.82 1.67
C MET A 92 6.54 -1.43 1.66
N LEU A 93 6.74 -2.60 1.04
CA LEU A 93 8.07 -3.21 0.92
C LEU A 93 9.05 -2.38 0.10
N LEU A 94 8.56 -1.64 -0.89
CA LEU A 94 9.37 -0.76 -1.74
C LEU A 94 9.68 0.57 -1.05
N LEU A 95 8.68 1.21 -0.46
CA LEU A 95 8.84 2.53 0.13
C LEU A 95 9.48 2.49 1.51
N ALA A 96 9.20 1.49 2.35
CA ALA A 96 9.76 1.40 3.71
C ALA A 96 11.29 1.55 3.79
N PRO A 97 12.13 0.84 3.00
CA PRO A 97 13.59 1.03 3.06
C PRO A 97 14.02 2.44 2.66
N VAL A 98 13.31 3.05 1.70
CA VAL A 98 13.57 4.44 1.27
C VAL A 98 13.20 5.43 2.38
N VAL A 99 12.04 5.24 3.03
CA VAL A 99 11.60 6.06 4.15
C VAL A 99 12.57 5.95 5.33
N ILE A 100 13.05 4.75 5.65
CA ILE A 100 14.02 4.53 6.73
C ILE A 100 15.32 5.28 6.43
N SER A 101 15.89 5.06 5.24
CA SER A 101 17.14 5.73 4.81
C SER A 101 16.99 7.26 4.81
N LEU A 102 15.84 7.76 4.39
CA LEU A 102 15.48 9.17 4.42
C LEU A 102 15.46 9.71 5.85
N CYS A 103 14.78 9.01 6.77
CA CYS A 103 14.67 9.40 8.17
C CYS A 103 16.04 9.43 8.86
N GLU A 104 16.90 8.44 8.57
CA GLU A 104 18.28 8.41 9.05
C GLU A 104 19.10 9.60 8.52
N ALA A 105 18.93 9.95 7.25
CA ALA A 105 19.64 11.06 6.63
C ALA A 105 19.23 12.45 7.18
N ILE A 106 18.01 12.59 7.71
CA ILE A 106 17.51 13.84 8.31
C ILE A 106 17.47 13.81 9.84
N ASP A 107 17.97 12.75 10.48
CA ASP A 107 18.05 12.56 11.93
C ASP A 107 16.67 12.60 12.63
N VAL A 108 15.69 11.89 12.08
CA VAL A 108 14.34 11.74 12.67
C VAL A 108 13.96 10.28 12.85
N SER A 109 13.05 10.01 13.80
CA SER A 109 12.52 8.65 13.98
C SER A 109 11.68 8.22 12.76
N PRO A 110 11.92 7.05 12.16
CA PRO A 110 11.13 6.53 11.04
C PRO A 110 9.75 6.00 11.45
N GLN A 111 9.54 5.72 12.74
CA GLN A 111 8.34 5.04 13.23
C GLN A 111 7.03 5.75 12.83
N PRO A 112 6.86 7.08 12.98
CA PRO A 112 5.63 7.76 12.56
C PRO A 112 5.39 7.68 11.05
N MET A 113 6.45 7.79 10.24
CA MET A 113 6.33 7.68 8.79
C MET A 113 5.93 6.27 8.36
N LEU A 114 6.51 5.22 8.95
CA LEU A 114 6.21 3.83 8.61
C LEU A 114 4.80 3.39 9.02
N ILE A 115 4.33 3.81 10.21
CA ILE A 115 2.95 3.57 10.64
C ILE A 115 1.97 4.23 9.66
N SER A 116 2.29 5.44 9.24
CA SER A 116 1.46 6.20 8.33
C SER A 116 1.50 5.62 6.91
N LEU A 117 2.66 5.16 6.44
CA LEU A 117 2.79 4.44 5.18
C LEU A 117 1.89 3.20 5.15
N ALA A 118 1.85 2.41 6.24
CA ALA A 118 0.93 1.29 6.33
C ALA A 118 -0.55 1.73 6.27
N LEU A 119 -0.89 2.86 6.89
CA LEU A 119 -2.26 3.38 6.89
C LEU A 119 -2.68 3.93 5.52
N PHE A 120 -1.84 4.78 4.92
CA PHE A 120 -2.11 5.44 3.64
C PHE A 120 -2.04 4.47 2.47
N GLY A 121 -1.12 3.49 2.49
CA GLY A 121 -1.11 2.40 1.51
C GLY A 121 -2.43 1.63 1.50
N ASN A 122 -2.96 1.26 2.67
CA ASN A 122 -4.28 0.63 2.76
C ASN A 122 -5.40 1.51 2.22
N ILE A 123 -5.42 2.80 2.59
CA ILE A 123 -6.41 3.75 2.10
C ILE A 123 -6.33 3.89 0.57
N GLY A 124 -5.13 4.03 0.00
CA GLY A 124 -4.89 4.09 -1.43
C GLY A 124 -5.32 2.83 -2.17
N GLY A 125 -4.94 1.66 -1.64
CA GLY A 125 -5.31 0.34 -2.17
C GLY A 125 -6.80 0.12 -2.28
N THR A 126 -7.59 0.71 -1.37
CA THR A 126 -9.06 0.62 -1.47
C THR A 126 -9.65 1.37 -2.66
N ALA A 127 -8.94 2.32 -3.28
CA ALA A 127 -9.50 3.17 -4.34
C ALA A 127 -9.83 2.41 -5.64
N THR A 128 -9.13 1.32 -5.93
CA THR A 128 -9.27 0.59 -7.20
C THR A 128 -9.53 -0.90 -6.99
N MET A 129 -9.98 -1.55 -8.05
CA MET A 129 -10.20 -3.00 -8.05
C MET A 129 -8.91 -3.80 -7.82
N ILE A 130 -7.74 -3.28 -8.21
CA ILE A 130 -6.46 -4.02 -8.17
C ILE A 130 -5.56 -3.66 -6.99
N GLY A 131 -5.85 -2.55 -6.28
CA GLY A 131 -4.98 -2.02 -5.23
C GLY A 131 -4.94 -2.85 -3.94
N ASP A 132 -5.91 -3.73 -3.72
CA ASP A 132 -5.90 -4.66 -2.58
C ASP A 132 -6.56 -6.00 -2.91
N THR A 133 -6.16 -7.05 -2.21
CA THR A 133 -6.60 -8.43 -2.42
C THR A 133 -8.11 -8.61 -2.27
N PRO A 134 -8.79 -8.03 -1.26
CA PRO A 134 -10.25 -8.13 -1.15
C PRO A 134 -10.99 -7.52 -2.34
N ASN A 135 -10.49 -6.41 -2.88
CA ASN A 135 -11.09 -5.75 -4.05
C ASN A 135 -10.98 -6.61 -5.31
N ILE A 136 -9.84 -7.29 -5.48
CA ILE A 136 -9.64 -8.23 -6.60
C ILE A 136 -10.62 -9.40 -6.49
N ILE A 137 -10.80 -9.97 -5.30
CA ILE A 137 -11.71 -11.10 -5.08
C ILE A 137 -13.15 -10.69 -5.42
N ILE A 138 -13.61 -9.53 -4.92
CA ILE A 138 -14.96 -9.02 -5.19
C ILE A 138 -15.13 -8.70 -6.68
N GLY A 139 -14.16 -8.01 -7.28
CA GLY A 139 -14.18 -7.62 -8.69
C GLY A 139 -14.21 -8.82 -9.63
N ASN A 140 -13.51 -9.91 -9.29
CA ASN A 140 -13.54 -11.12 -10.09
C ASN A 140 -14.84 -11.91 -9.90
N ALA A 141 -15.31 -12.04 -8.65
CA ALA A 141 -16.56 -12.74 -8.32
C ALA A 141 -17.80 -12.07 -8.95
N LEU A 142 -17.80 -10.74 -9.07
CA LEU A 142 -18.88 -9.93 -9.65
C LEU A 142 -18.50 -9.33 -11.01
N SER A 143 -17.58 -9.97 -11.74
CA SER A 143 -17.02 -9.45 -13.01
C SER A 143 -18.05 -9.16 -14.11
N ALA A 144 -19.26 -9.74 -14.02
CA ALA A 144 -20.38 -9.45 -14.93
C ALA A 144 -21.14 -8.16 -14.57
N GLU A 145 -21.03 -7.68 -13.33
CA GLU A 145 -21.81 -6.57 -12.77
C GLU A 145 -20.94 -5.35 -12.44
N ILE A 146 -19.69 -5.56 -12.05
CA ILE A 146 -18.80 -4.51 -11.52
C ILE A 146 -17.47 -4.55 -12.27
N GLY A 147 -17.12 -3.43 -12.90
CA GLY A 147 -15.85 -3.22 -13.58
C GLY A 147 -14.87 -2.36 -12.78
N PHE A 148 -13.63 -2.25 -13.28
CA PHE A 148 -12.58 -1.44 -12.67
C PHE A 148 -13.00 0.02 -12.42
N PHE A 149 -13.72 0.62 -13.38
CA PHE A 149 -14.18 2.00 -13.28
C PHE A 149 -15.29 2.21 -12.24
N ASP A 150 -16.05 1.16 -11.90
CA ASP A 150 -17.09 1.25 -10.88
C ASP A 150 -16.47 1.37 -9.49
N PHE A 151 -15.40 0.59 -9.22
CA PHE A 151 -14.59 0.75 -8.00
C PHE A 151 -14.03 2.16 -7.91
N LEU A 152 -13.42 2.65 -8.98
CA LEU A 152 -12.82 3.99 -8.99
C LEU A 152 -13.88 5.07 -8.73
N ARG A 153 -15.06 4.96 -9.34
CA ARG A 153 -16.14 5.95 -9.20
C ARG A 153 -16.75 5.98 -7.80
N VAL A 154 -16.88 4.83 -7.14
CA VAL A 154 -17.54 4.71 -5.83
C VAL A 154 -16.54 4.91 -4.68
N LEU A 155 -15.35 4.31 -4.75
CA LEU A 155 -14.39 4.28 -3.65
C LEU A 155 -13.43 5.47 -3.65
N SER A 156 -13.01 5.98 -4.82
CA SER A 156 -12.07 7.12 -4.86
C SER A 156 -12.60 8.37 -4.15
N PRO A 157 -13.89 8.75 -4.24
CA PRO A 157 -14.43 9.85 -3.45
C PRO A 157 -14.28 9.62 -1.94
N CYS A 158 -14.52 8.40 -1.45
CA CYS A 158 -14.35 8.05 -0.04
C CYS A 158 -12.88 8.15 0.38
N VAL A 159 -11.96 7.70 -0.46
CA VAL A 159 -10.50 7.81 -0.24
C VAL A 159 -10.06 9.26 -0.17
N ILE A 160 -10.53 10.12 -1.08
CA ILE A 160 -10.20 11.55 -1.08
C ILE A 160 -10.73 12.23 0.20
N LEU A 161 -11.90 11.84 0.68
CA LEU A 161 -12.50 12.40 1.90
C LEU A 161 -11.78 11.94 3.18
N ILE A 162 -11.26 10.71 3.21
CA ILE A 162 -10.60 10.17 4.41
C ILE A 162 -9.15 10.64 4.57
N ILE A 163 -8.46 10.95 3.46
CA ILE A 163 -7.06 11.43 3.47
C ILE A 163 -6.87 12.63 4.42
N PRO A 164 -7.65 13.73 4.34
CA PRO A 164 -7.53 14.83 5.28
C PRO A 164 -7.75 14.41 6.74
N ALA A 165 -8.72 13.54 7.00
CA ALA A 165 -9.01 13.04 8.34
C ALA A 165 -7.82 12.26 8.92
N CYS A 166 -7.21 11.38 8.12
CA CYS A 166 -6.03 10.62 8.52
C CYS A 166 -4.79 11.51 8.69
N LEU A 167 -4.61 12.53 7.84
CA LEU A 167 -3.53 13.51 8.00
C LEU A 167 -3.70 14.30 9.31
N MET A 168 -4.92 14.77 9.61
CA MET A 168 -5.21 15.45 10.87
C MET A 168 -5.02 14.54 12.08
N PHE A 169 -5.47 13.28 12.00
CA PHE A 169 -5.26 12.29 13.06
C PHE A 169 -3.77 12.04 13.30
N ALA A 170 -2.98 11.82 12.25
CA ALA A 170 -1.54 11.63 12.38
C ALA A 170 -0.87 12.88 12.97
N ARG A 171 -1.30 14.08 12.55
CA ARG A 171 -0.82 15.36 13.08
C ARG A 171 -1.05 15.50 14.59
N PHE A 172 -2.22 15.06 15.04
CA PHE A 172 -2.63 15.09 16.43
C PHE A 172 -1.91 14.00 17.26
N TYR A 173 -1.86 12.77 16.76
CA TYR A 173 -1.33 11.60 17.47
C TYR A 173 0.19 11.64 17.65
N PHE A 174 0.93 11.95 16.57
CA PHE A 174 2.40 12.07 16.65
C PHE A 174 2.86 13.44 17.19
N GLY A 175 1.94 14.42 17.23
CA GLY A 175 2.15 15.72 17.85
C GLY A 175 3.03 16.68 17.06
N GLU A 176 2.89 17.98 17.39
CA GLU A 176 3.71 19.08 16.86
C GLU A 176 5.21 18.86 17.07
N ALA A 177 5.60 18.24 18.18
CA ALA A 177 7.01 17.99 18.50
C ALA A 177 7.74 17.19 17.40
N TYR A 178 7.08 16.19 16.80
CA TYR A 178 7.69 15.43 15.70
C TYR A 178 7.80 16.29 14.46
N PHE A 179 6.69 16.89 14.00
CA PHE A 179 6.64 17.62 12.73
C PHE A 179 7.34 18.98 12.74
N SER A 180 7.63 19.54 13.91
CA SER A 180 8.44 20.75 14.10
C SER A 180 9.94 20.47 14.15
N THR A 181 10.38 19.19 14.05
CA THR A 181 11.80 18.85 14.04
C THR A 181 12.48 19.50 12.83
N PRO A 182 13.51 20.34 13.04
CA PRO A 182 14.20 21.00 11.94
C PRO A 182 14.93 19.94 11.11
N ILE A 183 14.66 19.92 9.81
CA ILE A 183 15.34 19.02 8.88
C ILE A 183 16.81 19.45 8.79
N LYS A 184 17.71 18.64 9.36
CA LYS A 184 19.16 18.76 9.14
C LYS A 184 19.56 17.98 7.89
N ALA A 185 18.92 18.26 6.75
CA ALA A 185 19.24 17.57 5.51
C ALA A 185 20.44 18.20 4.83
N ASP A 186 21.52 17.44 4.68
CA ASP A 186 22.57 17.74 3.71
C ASP A 186 22.09 17.31 2.31
N ILE A 187 21.29 18.17 1.67
CA ILE A 187 20.69 17.93 0.34
C ILE A 187 21.73 17.41 -0.69
N PRO A 188 22.98 17.92 -0.75
CA PRO A 188 24.06 17.33 -1.55
C PRO A 188 24.38 15.86 -1.27
N LYS A 189 24.36 15.43 0.00
CA LYS A 189 24.67 14.06 0.42
C LYS A 189 23.53 13.09 0.08
N MET A 190 22.28 13.56 0.11
CA MET A 190 21.13 12.80 -0.37
C MET A 190 21.19 12.55 -1.88
N LYS A 191 21.64 13.53 -2.67
CA LYS A 191 21.89 13.35 -4.12
C LYS A 191 22.99 12.32 -4.42
N LEU A 192 23.92 12.12 -3.49
CA LEU A 192 24.98 11.11 -3.60
C LEU A 192 24.56 9.71 -3.16
N MET A 193 23.58 9.58 -2.24
CA MET A 193 23.05 8.27 -1.81
C MET A 193 22.19 7.58 -2.86
N TYR A 194 21.58 8.34 -3.78
CA TYR A 194 20.77 7.82 -4.87
C TYR A 194 21.28 8.36 -6.21
N PRO A 195 22.41 7.84 -6.72
CA PRO A 195 22.90 8.19 -8.06
C PRO A 195 21.97 7.54 -9.09
N ILE A 196 21.10 8.35 -9.66
CA ILE A 196 20.25 8.00 -10.81
C ILE A 196 20.70 8.87 -11.97
#